data_AF-A0A259RHB0-F1
#
_entry.id   AF-A0A259RHB0-F1
#
_cell.length_a   1.000
_cell.length_b   1.000
_cell.length_c   1.000
_cell.angle_alpha   90.00
_cell.angle_beta   90.00
_cell.angle_gamma   90.00
#
_symmetry.space_group_name_H-M   'P 1'
#
loop_
_entity.id
_entity.type
_entity.pdbx_description
1 polymer ?
#
loop_
_entity_poly.entity_id
_entity_poly.type
_entity_poly.pdbx_seq_one_letter_code
_entity_poly.pdbx_strand_id
1 'polypeptide(L)'
;LTQKFLPIVAKATDKVGLAQTYNRFAGQAAQFGLVKADQASIQQYVTQEALKRLYQAIGEQEKAIRTDPVGTGSKLLSKVFGAALGQ
;
A
#
# COMPACT_ATOMS: atom_id res chain seq x y z
N LEU A 1 -8.64 6.02 3.60
CA LEU A 1 -8.07 5.10 2.58
C LEU A 1 -8.10 3.64 3.01
N THR A 2 -7.74 3.33 4.25
CA THR A 2 -7.64 1.95 4.78
C THR A 2 -8.84 1.08 4.48
N GLN A 3 -10.08 1.53 4.77
CA GLN A 3 -11.29 0.75 4.45
C GLN A 3 -11.47 0.43 2.96
N LYS A 4 -10.99 1.30 2.06
CA LYS A 4 -11.09 1.08 0.60
C LYS A 4 -9.96 0.17 0.08
N PHE A 5 -8.81 0.18 0.73
CA PHE A 5 -7.64 -0.60 0.32
C PHE A 5 -7.64 -2.02 0.88
N LEU A 6 -8.23 -2.22 2.07
CA LEU A 6 -8.34 -3.52 2.73
C LEU A 6 -8.88 -4.65 1.83
N PRO A 7 -9.99 -4.50 1.07
CA PRO A 7 -10.50 -5.58 0.23
C PRO A 7 -9.58 -5.95 -0.94
N ILE A 8 -8.75 -5.01 -1.42
CA ILE A 8 -7.77 -5.25 -2.49
C ILE A 8 -6.59 -6.05 -1.94
N VAL A 9 -6.09 -5.64 -0.77
CA VAL A 9 -5.02 -6.35 -0.06
C VAL A 9 -5.48 -7.74 0.34
N ALA A 10 -6.68 -7.89 0.91
CA ALA A 10 -7.26 -9.18 1.27
C ALA A 10 -7.26 -10.15 0.07
N LYS A 11 -7.79 -9.75 -1.09
CA LYS A 11 -7.76 -10.59 -2.31
C LYS A 11 -6.36 -11.01 -2.75
N ALA A 12 -5.35 -10.16 -2.55
CA ALA A 12 -3.96 -10.48 -2.90
C ALA A 12 -3.32 -11.42 -1.87
N THR A 13 -3.56 -11.16 -0.58
CA THR A 13 -2.99 -11.90 0.54
C THR A 13 -3.67 -13.27 0.73
N ASP A 14 -4.95 -13.40 0.39
CA ASP A 14 -5.70 -14.66 0.43
C ASP A 14 -5.19 -15.69 -0.59
N LYS A 15 -4.53 -15.24 -1.67
CA LYS A 15 -3.87 -16.13 -2.63
C LYS A 15 -2.57 -16.75 -2.07
N VAL A 16 -2.11 -16.26 -0.92
CA VAL A 16 -0.85 -16.68 -0.30
C VAL A 16 -1.20 -17.55 0.90
N GLY A 17 -1.04 -18.87 0.78
CA GLY A 17 -1.48 -19.85 1.81
C GLY A 17 -0.92 -19.62 3.22
N LEU A 18 0.16 -18.83 3.36
CA LEU A 18 0.73 -18.43 4.66
C LEU A 18 -0.19 -17.50 5.46
N ALA A 19 -1.08 -16.75 4.80
CA ALA A 19 -1.94 -15.77 5.45
C ALA A 19 -2.93 -16.41 6.44
N GLN A 20 -3.53 -17.55 6.07
CA GLN A 20 -4.44 -18.29 6.95
C GLN A 20 -3.73 -18.84 8.19
N THR A 21 -2.52 -19.36 8.02
CA THR A 21 -1.73 -19.92 9.13
C THR A 21 -1.32 -18.82 10.10
N TYR A 22 -0.82 -17.70 9.61
CA TYR A 22 -0.50 -16.54 10.45
C TYR A 22 -1.73 -16.03 11.21
N ASN A 23 -2.86 -15.83 10.53
CA ASN A 23 -4.08 -15.32 11.15
C ASN A 23 -4.62 -16.23 12.25
N ARG A 24 -4.50 -17.55 12.09
CA ARG A 24 -4.90 -18.51 13.12
C ARG A 24 -4.05 -18.34 14.40
N PHE A 25 -2.73 -18.28 14.26
CA PHE A 25 -1.82 -18.12 15.40
C PHE A 25 -1.92 -16.72 16.03
N ALA A 26 -1.94 -15.68 15.20
CA ALA A 26 -2.03 -14.29 15.66
C ALA A 26 -3.38 -14.00 16.31
N GLY A 27 -4.48 -14.54 15.76
CA GLY A 27 -5.81 -14.44 16.36
C GLY A 27 -5.92 -15.15 17.71
N GLN A 28 -5.33 -16.34 17.85
CA GLN A 28 -5.23 -17.04 19.14
C GLN A 28 -4.39 -16.26 20.14
N ALA A 29 -3.23 -15.74 19.74
CA ALA A 29 -2.36 -14.98 20.62
C ALA A 29 -2.95 -13.62 21.05
N ALA A 30 -3.78 -13.00 20.20
CA ALA A 30 -4.51 -11.77 20.53
C ALA A 30 -5.56 -11.99 21.65
N GLN A 31 -6.18 -13.17 21.73
CA GLN A 31 -7.12 -13.51 22.82
C GLN A 31 -6.44 -13.56 24.20
N PHE A 32 -5.14 -13.86 24.23
CA PHE A 32 -4.32 -13.86 25.44
C PHE A 32 -3.62 -12.51 25.68
N GLY A 33 -3.90 -11.47 24.88
CA GLY A 33 -3.28 -10.15 24.99
C GLY A 33 -1.80 -10.12 24.62
N LEU A 34 -1.27 -11.18 24.01
CA LEU A 34 0.15 -11.30 23.65
C LEU A 34 0.48 -10.60 22.32
N VAL A 35 -0.54 -10.29 21.52
CA VAL A 35 -0.43 -9.59 20.25
C VAL A 35 -1.44 -8.44 20.23
N LYS A 36 -1.01 -7.26 19.78
CA LYS A 36 -1.90 -6.11 19.64
C LYS A 36 -2.97 -6.41 18.58
N ALA A 37 -4.20 -5.94 18.79
CA ALA A 37 -5.35 -6.23 17.93
C ALA A 37 -5.16 -5.80 16.47
N ASP A 38 -4.33 -4.79 16.21
CA ASP A 38 -3.96 -4.29 14.88
C ASP A 38 -2.96 -5.19 14.13
N GLN A 39 -2.35 -6.16 14.81
CA GLN A 39 -1.43 -7.17 14.24
C GLN A 39 -2.02 -8.59 14.26
N ALA A 40 -3.24 -8.75 14.76
CA ALA A 40 -3.94 -10.03 14.83
C ALA A 40 -4.30 -10.61 13.45
N SER A 41 -4.21 -9.79 12.39
CA SER A 41 -4.44 -10.18 11.00
C SER A 41 -3.33 -9.66 10.09
N ILE A 42 -2.82 -10.53 9.22
CA ILE A 42 -1.84 -10.18 8.20
C ILE A 42 -2.40 -9.16 7.20
N GLN A 43 -3.70 -9.20 6.92
CA GLN A 43 -4.35 -8.26 6.01
C GLN A 43 -4.32 -6.83 6.56
N GLN A 44 -4.60 -6.66 7.86
CA GLN A 44 -4.51 -5.34 8.50
C GLN A 44 -3.07 -4.82 8.51
N TYR A 45 -2.11 -5.65 8.90
CA TYR A 45 -0.70 -5.29 8.91
C TYR A 45 -0.19 -4.87 7.53
N VAL A 46 -0.42 -5.70 6.50
CA VAL A 46 0.00 -5.41 5.13
C VAL A 46 -0.70 -4.16 4.58
N THR A 47 -1.98 -3.95 4.91
CA THR A 47 -2.70 -2.73 4.49
C THR A 47 -2.06 -1.47 5.07
N GLN A 48 -1.69 -1.48 6.35
CA GLN A 48 -1.03 -0.35 6.98
C GLN A 48 0.34 -0.06 6.36
N GLU A 49 1.16 -1.09 6.14
CA GLU A 49 2.48 -0.93 5.52
C GLU A 49 2.39 -0.49 4.06
N ALA A 50 1.42 -1.00 3.30
CA ALA A 50 1.18 -0.56 1.92
C ALA A 50 0.81 0.93 1.87
N LEU A 51 -0.06 1.40 2.77
CA LEU A 51 -0.43 2.81 2.86
C LEU A 51 0.75 3.69 3.28
N LYS A 52 1.53 3.25 4.28
CA LYS A 52 2.74 3.96 4.71
C LYS A 52 3.72 4.17 3.54
N ARG A 53 3.99 3.11 2.77
CA ARG A 53 4.85 3.19 1.59
C ARG A 53 4.25 4.04 0.48
N LEU A 54 2.94 3.98 0.27
CA LEU A 54 2.25 4.85 -0.69
C LEU A 54 2.42 6.33 -0.32
N TYR A 55 2.18 6.69 0.94
CA TYR A 55 2.35 8.07 1.40
C TYR A 55 3.79 8.55 1.33
N GLN A 56 4.76 7.68 1.64
CA GLN A 56 6.17 7.98 1.46
C GLN A 56 6.50 8.29 -0.01
N ALA A 57 6.08 7.42 -0.92
CA ALA A 57 6.32 7.62 -2.36
C ALA A 57 5.68 8.93 -2.86
N ILE A 58 4.45 9.25 -2.40
CA ILE A 58 3.79 10.52 -2.72
C ILE A 58 4.64 11.70 -2.23
N GLY A 59 5.14 11.66 -0.99
CA GLY A 59 5.98 12.73 -0.45
C GLY A 59 7.29 12.92 -1.24
N GLU A 60 7.91 11.84 -1.68
CA GLU A 60 9.10 11.88 -2.54
C GLU A 60 8.79 12.50 -3.91
N GLN A 61 7.66 12.14 -4.52
CA GLN A 61 7.22 12.72 -5.79
C GLN A 61 6.88 14.21 -5.65
N GLU A 62 6.16 14.60 -4.59
CA GLU A 62 5.84 16.00 -4.29
C GLU A 62 7.12 16.82 -4.11
N LYS A 63 8.13 16.28 -3.41
CA LYS A 63 9.44 16.94 -3.26
C LYS A 63 10.14 17.12 -4.61
N ALA A 64 10.10 16.11 -5.47
CA ALA A 64 10.69 16.20 -6.82
C ALA A 64 9.99 17.28 -7.66
N ILE A 65 8.65 17.33 -7.64
CA ILE A 65 7.85 18.36 -8.31
C ILE A 65 8.20 19.75 -7.78
N ARG A 66 8.34 19.93 -6.46
CA ARG A 66 8.71 21.24 -5.88
C ARG A 66 10.13 21.67 -6.23
N THR A 67 11.05 20.72 -6.42
CA THR A 67 12.45 21.01 -6.76
C THR A 67 12.58 21.45 -8.22
N ASP A 68 11.83 20.83 -9.12
CA ASP A 68 11.81 21.17 -10.55
C ASP A 68 10.39 21.06 -11.13
N PRO A 69 9.53 22.09 -10.91
CA PRO A 69 8.14 22.04 -11.31
C PRO A 69 7.97 22.05 -12.84
N VAL A 70 8.86 22.74 -13.56
CA VAL A 70 8.79 22.85 -15.03
C VAL A 70 9.25 21.55 -15.67
N GLY A 71 10.43 21.03 -15.32
CA GLY A 71 10.96 19.80 -15.91
C GLY A 71 10.15 18.55 -15.53
N THR A 72 9.66 18.47 -14.28
CA THR A 72 8.81 17.35 -13.84
C THR A 72 7.42 17.43 -14.49
N GLY A 73 6.83 18.63 -14.58
CA GLY A 73 5.55 18.86 -15.25
C GLY A 73 5.60 18.49 -16.74
N SER A 74 6.62 18.96 -17.47
CA SER A 74 6.80 18.61 -18.89
C SER A 74 6.99 17.10 -19.10
N LYS A 75 7.80 16.42 -18.28
CA LYS A 75 7.95 14.95 -18.36
C LYS A 75 6.64 14.21 -18.10
N LEU A 76 5.85 14.66 -17.13
CA LEU A 76 4.57 14.05 -16.81
C LEU A 76 3.58 14.22 -17.97
N LEU A 77 3.49 15.42 -18.53
CA LEU A 77 2.69 15.71 -19.71
C LEU A 77 3.14 14.86 -20.91
N SER A 78 4.43 14.81 -21.22
CA SER A 78 4.97 13.96 -22.29
C SER A 78 4.65 12.49 -22.08
N LYS A 79 4.66 11.98 -20.84
CA LYS A 79 4.33 10.58 -20.55
C LYS A 79 2.85 10.27 -20.74
N VAL A 80 1.95 11.15 -20.27
CA VAL A 80 0.50 10.96 -20.41
C VAL A 80 0.06 11.11 -21.86
N PHE A 81 0.54 12.15 -22.55
CA PHE A 81 0.16 12.42 -23.93
C PHE A 81 0.92 11.55 -24.94
N GLY A 82 2.15 11.12 -24.66
CA GLY A 82 2.86 10.14 -25.48
C GLY A 82 2.17 8.78 -25.47
N ALA A 83 1.81 8.28 -24.28
CA ALA A 83 1.09 7.02 -24.14
C ALA A 83 -0.32 7.06 -24.77
N ALA A 84 -1.01 8.21 -24.72
CA ALA A 84 -2.30 8.39 -25.37
C ALA A 84 -2.22 8.52 -26.90
N LEU A 85 -1.11 9.03 -27.43
CA LEU A 85 -0.87 9.21 -28.87
C LEU A 85 -0.17 8.02 -29.52
N GLY A 86 0.16 6.96 -28.76
CA GLY A 86 0.75 5.73 -29.28
C GLY A 86 2.24 5.86 -29.67
N GLN A 87 2.96 6.81 -29.08
CA GLN A 87 4.43 6.87 -29.15
C GLN A 87 5.09 6.37 -27.87
#